data_AF-A0A7E4VS99-F1
#
_entry.id   AF-A0A7E4VS99-F1
#
_cell.length_a   1.000
_cell.length_b   1.000
_cell.length_c   1.000
_cell.angle_alpha   90.00
_cell.angle_beta   90.00
_cell.angle_gamma   90.00
#
_symmetry.space_group_name_H-M   'P 1'
#
loop_
_entity.id
_entity.type
_entity.pdbx_description
1 polymer ?
#
loop_
_entity_poly.entity_id
_entity_poly.type
_entity_poly.pdbx_seq_one_letter_code
_entity_poly.pdbx_strand_id
1 'polypeptide(L)'
;MHDENMRFENLRENLKHIRNLNEQNTTAKFGLTPFAAMNLTEMRKRLMPVNYVPDRDLDLASPPATTVGTSDDVGPYGGSVFDVSLFNKLESWFVRFGFAPRSSGYSPTASQPETTTVPSTTTETVQTTVPMNDTVDYRTKGVISAVKNQGSCSSCYAFAVTGMLEALNLQAATPRNLSLSEQQLVSCDSGSDQCAGGRVASSLRYVIANGVVSETTIPYTGENSSTCPTTDSSLAETYNLNSAEYFKATSWTYLEASETAIETHVRSTGPVIIWLELPLELMYYTGGVFEFPNCTANAIGTHFALVVGFTEEAWIVKNSFGTAWGDMGYFYLKRGANVCSMASYPVVVTL
;
A
#
# COMPACT_ATOMS: atom_id res chain seq x y z
N MET A 1 30.55 -9.11 -12.19
CA MET A 1 31.56 -8.02 -12.18
C MET A 1 31.03 -6.69 -12.71
N HIS A 2 30.66 -6.51 -13.99
CA HIS A 2 30.20 -5.19 -14.46
C HIS A 2 28.90 -4.72 -13.78
N ASP A 3 27.89 -5.60 -13.69
CA ASP A 3 26.63 -5.29 -13.01
C ASP A 3 26.79 -5.08 -11.49
N GLU A 4 27.59 -5.92 -10.83
CA GLU A 4 27.91 -5.78 -9.41
C GLU A 4 28.61 -4.46 -9.09
N ASN A 5 29.52 -4.01 -9.96
CA ASN A 5 30.18 -2.71 -9.81
C ASN A 5 29.17 -1.56 -9.96
N MET A 6 28.25 -1.63 -10.92
CA MET A 6 27.20 -0.61 -11.06
C MET A 6 26.28 -0.55 -9.83
N ARG A 7 25.89 -1.71 -9.28
CA ARG A 7 25.10 -1.78 -8.03
C ARG A 7 25.84 -1.16 -6.86
N PHE A 8 27.14 -1.41 -6.75
CA PHE A 8 27.96 -0.84 -5.70
C PHE A 8 28.08 0.69 -5.83
N GLU A 9 28.29 1.21 -7.04
CA GLU A 9 28.34 2.66 -7.27
C GLU A 9 26.99 3.33 -6.99
N ASN A 10 25.87 2.74 -7.44
CA ASN A 10 24.53 3.24 -7.11
C ASN A 10 24.32 3.29 -5.60
N LEU A 11 24.67 2.22 -4.89
CA LEU A 11 24.57 2.16 -3.43
C LEU A 11 25.44 3.24 -2.77
N ARG A 12 26.67 3.42 -3.23
CA ARG A 12 27.59 4.44 -2.71
C ARG A 12 27.04 5.86 -2.86
N GLU A 13 26.48 6.19 -4.02
CA GLU A 13 25.89 7.52 -4.25
C GLU A 13 24.59 7.70 -3.48
N ASN A 14 23.71 6.70 -3.47
CA ASN A 14 22.46 6.75 -2.71
C ASN A 14 22.72 6.86 -1.20
N LEU A 15 23.78 6.24 -0.66
CA LEU A 15 24.18 6.41 0.75
C LEU A 15 24.55 7.85 1.11
N LYS A 16 25.15 8.62 0.19
CA LYS A 16 25.40 10.05 0.42
C LYS A 16 24.08 10.82 0.45
N HIS A 17 23.17 10.50 -0.46
CA HIS A 17 21.85 11.13 -0.51
C HIS A 17 21.03 10.82 0.74
N ILE A 18 21.00 9.56 1.20
CA ILE A 18 20.35 9.13 2.44
C ILE A 18 20.90 9.90 3.66
N ARG A 19 22.23 10.10 3.73
CA ARG A 19 22.83 10.89 4.80
C ARG A 19 22.29 12.33 4.79
N ASN A 20 22.27 12.96 3.63
CA ASN A 20 21.73 14.32 3.47
C ASN A 20 20.24 14.39 3.84
N LEU A 21 19.43 13.39 3.47
CA LEU A 21 18.01 13.32 3.86
C LEU A 21 17.84 13.30 5.39
N ASN A 22 18.66 12.52 6.10
CA ASN A 22 18.62 12.46 7.57
C ASN A 22 19.16 13.73 8.25
N GLU A 23 20.01 14.51 7.57
CA GLU A 23 20.45 15.83 8.08
C GLU A 23 19.36 16.90 7.91
N GLN A 24 18.54 16.78 6.86
CA GLN A 24 17.48 17.74 6.53
C GLN A 24 16.13 17.42 7.17
N ASN A 25 15.87 16.16 7.51
CA ASN A 25 14.60 15.72 8.06
C ASN A 25 14.75 15.23 9.49
N THR A 26 14.01 15.84 10.42
CA THR A 26 14.08 15.52 11.84
C THR A 26 12.97 14.57 12.28
N THR A 27 11.92 14.39 11.48
CA THR A 27 10.73 13.58 11.83
C THR A 27 10.70 12.25 11.11
N ALA A 28 11.23 12.16 9.88
CA ALA A 28 11.38 10.93 9.11
C ALA A 28 12.82 10.43 9.09
N LYS A 29 12.98 9.11 9.00
CA LYS A 29 14.26 8.40 8.98
C LYS A 29 14.44 7.68 7.65
N PHE A 30 15.62 7.83 7.07
CA PHE A 30 16.01 7.22 5.81
C PHE A 30 17.20 6.28 6.03
N GLY A 31 17.26 5.20 5.26
CA GLY A 31 18.25 4.16 5.45
C GLY A 31 18.37 3.20 4.28
N LEU A 32 19.02 2.08 4.54
CA LEU A 32 19.14 0.99 3.58
C LEU A 32 17.80 0.27 3.44
N THR A 33 17.23 0.36 2.24
CA THR A 33 16.04 -0.38 1.82
C THR A 33 16.39 -1.28 0.63
N PRO A 34 15.49 -2.17 0.17
CA PRO A 34 15.70 -2.92 -1.08
C PRO A 34 15.99 -2.04 -2.31
N PHE A 35 15.66 -0.74 -2.24
CA PHE A 35 15.87 0.23 -3.31
C PHE A 35 17.23 0.92 -3.25
N ALA A 36 18.00 0.78 -2.16
CA ALA A 36 19.23 1.55 -1.94
C ALA A 36 20.33 1.32 -3.01
N ALA A 37 20.34 0.18 -3.70
CA ALA A 37 21.28 -0.13 -4.79
C ALA A 37 20.68 0.04 -6.20
N MET A 38 19.47 0.60 -6.30
CA MET A 38 18.80 0.86 -7.57
C MET A 38 19.14 2.23 -8.13
N ASN A 39 19.09 2.37 -9.46
CA ASN A 39 19.11 3.68 -10.10
C ASN A 39 17.69 4.28 -10.17
N LEU A 40 17.59 5.56 -10.55
CA LEU A 40 16.31 6.27 -10.61
C LEU A 40 15.31 5.64 -11.58
N THR A 41 15.77 5.07 -12.71
CA THR A 41 14.91 4.41 -13.69
C THR A 41 14.25 3.17 -13.11
N GLU A 42 15.01 2.39 -12.34
CA GLU A 42 14.49 1.19 -11.67
C GLU A 42 13.49 1.52 -10.57
N MET A 43 13.77 2.56 -9.77
CA MET A 43 12.83 3.02 -8.73
C MET A 43 11.53 3.54 -9.34
N ARG A 44 11.60 4.27 -10.46
CA ARG A 44 10.42 4.80 -11.15
C ARG A 44 9.48 3.72 -11.68
N LYS A 45 9.97 2.51 -11.99
CA LYS A 45 9.11 1.36 -12.36
C LYS A 45 8.20 0.87 -11.23
N ARG A 46 8.39 1.36 -10.01
CA ARG A 46 7.51 1.08 -8.86
C ARG A 46 6.33 2.05 -8.78
N LEU A 47 6.41 3.15 -9.52
CA LEU A 47 5.46 4.25 -9.49
C LEU A 47 4.71 4.32 -10.80
N MET A 48 3.47 4.79 -10.75
CA MET A 48 2.71 5.10 -11.96
C MET A 48 3.30 6.36 -12.62
N PRO A 49 3.16 6.51 -13.94
CA PRO A 49 3.53 7.72 -14.66
C PRO A 49 2.77 8.95 -14.13
N VAL A 50 3.43 10.12 -14.16
CA VAL A 50 2.89 11.40 -13.66
C VAL A 50 1.62 11.86 -14.42
N ASN A 51 1.33 11.30 -15.59
CA ASN A 51 0.13 11.67 -16.36
C ASN A 51 -1.14 10.96 -15.87
N TYR A 52 -1.06 10.16 -14.80
CA TYR A 52 -2.17 9.40 -14.27
C TYR A 52 -2.96 10.21 -13.23
N VAL A 53 -3.90 11.04 -13.68
CA VAL A 53 -4.82 11.75 -12.78
C VAL A 53 -6.11 10.93 -12.66
N PRO A 54 -6.54 10.53 -11.44
CA PRO A 54 -7.88 10.02 -11.21
C PRO A 54 -8.87 11.12 -11.56
N ASP A 55 -9.55 11.01 -12.69
CA ASP A 55 -10.54 11.99 -13.09
C ASP A 55 -11.86 11.61 -12.43
N ARG A 56 -12.17 12.30 -11.32
CA ARG A 56 -13.39 12.09 -10.53
C ARG A 56 -14.66 12.20 -11.39
N ASP A 57 -14.66 13.07 -12.40
CA ASP A 57 -15.82 13.29 -13.25
C ASP A 57 -15.95 12.19 -14.31
N LEU A 58 -14.86 11.77 -14.94
CA LEU A 58 -14.87 10.58 -15.81
C LEU A 58 -15.23 9.31 -15.02
N ASP A 59 -14.81 9.25 -13.76
CA ASP A 59 -15.08 8.11 -12.90
C ASP A 59 -16.52 8.07 -12.37
N LEU A 60 -17.18 9.22 -12.22
CA LEU A 60 -18.61 9.27 -11.89
C LEU A 60 -19.50 9.14 -13.14
N ALA A 61 -19.01 9.50 -14.33
CA ALA A 61 -19.75 9.47 -15.58
C ALA A 61 -19.73 8.12 -16.32
N SER A 62 -18.86 7.19 -15.93
CA SER A 62 -18.74 5.88 -16.58
C SER A 62 -19.84 4.91 -16.08
N PRO A 63 -20.83 4.50 -16.91
CA PRO A 63 -21.80 3.50 -16.51
C PRO A 63 -21.13 2.14 -16.26
N PRO A 64 -21.76 1.21 -15.51
CA PRO A 64 -21.24 -0.14 -15.36
C PRO A 64 -21.01 -0.74 -16.76
N ALA A 65 -19.79 -1.17 -17.02
CA ALA A 65 -19.39 -1.68 -18.33
C ALA A 65 -20.22 -2.92 -18.68
N THR A 66 -21.22 -2.74 -19.52
CA THR A 66 -21.82 -3.81 -20.32
C THR A 66 -21.35 -3.63 -21.75
N THR A 67 -20.84 -4.70 -22.34
CA THR A 67 -20.39 -4.92 -23.73
C THR A 67 -18.89 -4.70 -24.02
N VAL A 68 -18.24 -5.82 -24.30
CA VAL A 68 -16.89 -5.95 -24.86
C VAL A 68 -16.96 -5.57 -26.34
N GLY A 69 -16.27 -4.50 -26.72
CA GLY A 69 -16.02 -4.13 -28.11
C GLY A 69 -14.55 -4.35 -28.43
N THR A 70 -14.28 -5.25 -29.37
CA THR A 70 -12.95 -5.56 -29.91
C THR A 70 -12.45 -4.39 -30.78
N SER A 71 -11.25 -3.88 -30.49
CA SER A 71 -10.46 -3.16 -31.50
C SER A 71 -9.00 -3.56 -31.37
N ASP A 72 -8.57 -4.37 -32.33
CA ASP A 72 -7.18 -4.70 -32.63
C ASP A 72 -6.42 -3.45 -33.11
N ASP A 73 -5.25 -3.19 -32.53
CA ASP A 73 -4.00 -2.82 -33.25
C ASP A 73 -2.97 -2.25 -32.27
N VAL A 74 -1.96 -3.06 -31.88
CA VAL A 74 -0.63 -2.54 -31.52
C VAL A 74 0.45 -3.55 -31.92
N GLY A 75 1.35 -3.12 -32.80
CA GLY A 75 2.50 -3.89 -33.30
C GLY A 75 3.62 -4.13 -32.26
N PRO A 76 4.63 -4.94 -32.60
CA PRO A 76 5.46 -5.64 -31.63
C PRO A 76 6.70 -4.82 -31.23
N TYR A 77 6.99 -4.74 -29.93
CA TYR A 77 8.33 -4.41 -29.44
C TYR A 77 8.84 -5.55 -28.55
N GLY A 78 9.94 -6.15 -28.99
CA GLY A 78 10.54 -7.35 -28.41
C GLY A 78 11.11 -7.13 -27.02
N GLY A 79 10.80 -8.06 -26.12
CA GLY A 79 11.36 -8.15 -24.78
C GLY A 79 12.72 -8.87 -24.78
N SER A 80 13.62 -8.41 -23.92
CA SER A 80 14.74 -9.22 -23.42
C SER A 80 14.38 -9.72 -22.03
N VAL A 81 14.54 -11.02 -21.84
CA VAL A 81 14.28 -11.77 -20.61
C VAL A 81 15.34 -11.40 -19.57
N PHE A 82 14.91 -10.95 -18.38
CA PHE A 82 15.79 -10.76 -17.23
C PHE A 82 15.59 -11.87 -16.21
N ASP A 83 16.72 -12.45 -15.79
CA ASP A 83 16.85 -13.63 -14.94
C ASP A 83 16.55 -13.31 -13.46
N VAL A 84 15.52 -13.97 -12.92
CA VAL A 84 15.02 -13.84 -11.55
C VAL A 84 15.94 -14.53 -10.51
N SER A 85 16.97 -15.24 -10.94
CA SER A 85 17.87 -16.00 -10.04
C SER A 85 18.85 -15.15 -9.21
N LEU A 86 18.87 -13.82 -9.39
CA LEU A 86 19.76 -12.92 -8.64
C LEU A 86 19.20 -12.48 -7.26
N PHE A 87 17.89 -12.55 -7.05
CA PHE A 87 17.25 -12.06 -5.80
C PHE A 87 17.55 -12.96 -4.60
N ASN A 88 17.70 -14.26 -4.79
CA ASN A 88 18.05 -15.21 -3.71
C ASN A 88 19.49 -15.05 -3.19
N LYS A 89 20.33 -14.24 -3.83
CA LYS A 89 21.71 -13.98 -3.38
C LYS A 89 21.83 -12.78 -2.43
N LEU A 90 20.85 -11.87 -2.40
CA LEU A 90 20.91 -10.67 -1.56
C LEU A 90 20.59 -10.95 -0.08
N GLU A 91 19.78 -11.96 0.23
CA GLU A 91 19.56 -12.40 1.62
C GLU A 91 20.84 -12.95 2.27
N SER A 92 21.72 -13.57 1.48
CA SER A 92 22.99 -14.13 1.98
C SER A 92 24.03 -13.06 2.38
N TRP A 93 23.85 -11.82 1.92
CA TRP A 93 24.77 -10.71 2.20
C TRP A 93 24.52 -10.10 3.60
N PHE A 94 23.26 -9.97 4.01
CA PHE A 94 22.90 -9.38 5.32
C PHE A 94 23.31 -10.24 6.52
N VAL A 95 23.28 -11.56 6.37
CA VAL A 95 23.79 -12.50 7.40
C VAL A 95 25.31 -12.46 7.50
N ARG A 96 26.02 -12.22 6.39
CA ARG A 96 27.50 -12.25 6.32
C ARG A 96 28.18 -11.05 6.98
N PHE A 97 27.45 -9.96 7.24
CA PHE A 97 27.96 -8.75 7.91
C PHE A 97 27.42 -8.56 9.34
N GLY A 98 26.82 -9.60 9.95
CA GLY A 98 26.59 -9.64 11.41
C GLY A 98 25.39 -8.86 11.94
N PHE A 99 24.41 -8.51 11.10
CA PHE A 99 23.17 -7.89 11.56
C PHE A 99 22.11 -8.97 11.84
N ALA A 100 22.18 -9.57 13.03
CA ALA A 100 21.06 -10.31 13.60
C ALA A 100 20.04 -9.33 14.20
N PRO A 101 18.72 -9.59 14.09
CA PRO A 101 17.72 -8.79 14.80
C PRO A 101 17.96 -8.88 16.30
N ARG A 102 18.17 -7.74 16.96
CA ARG A 102 18.23 -7.67 18.43
C ARG A 102 16.85 -7.96 18.99
N SER A 103 16.72 -9.11 19.63
CA SER A 103 15.65 -9.39 20.59
C SER A 103 15.87 -8.54 21.84
N SER A 104 15.09 -7.48 22.02
CA SER A 104 15.02 -6.79 23.30
C SER A 104 14.09 -7.57 24.24
N GLY A 105 14.69 -8.45 25.04
CA GLY A 105 14.05 -8.99 26.24
C GLY A 105 13.87 -7.88 27.27
N TYR A 106 12.62 -7.55 27.58
CA TYR A 106 12.27 -6.71 28.71
C TYR A 106 11.47 -7.57 29.71
N SER A 107 12.07 -7.82 30.87
CA SER A 107 11.40 -8.33 32.07
C SER A 107 11.23 -7.18 33.05
N PRO A 108 10.00 -6.93 33.55
CA PRO A 108 9.82 -6.13 34.74
C PRO A 108 9.51 -7.04 35.94
N THR A 109 10.45 -7.10 36.87
CA THR A 109 10.22 -7.47 38.27
C THR A 109 9.27 -6.47 38.92
N ALA A 110 8.12 -6.93 39.40
CA ALA A 110 7.17 -6.13 40.16
C ALA A 110 7.40 -6.35 41.66
N SER A 111 7.90 -5.33 42.35
CA SER A 111 7.80 -5.18 43.80
C SER A 111 6.41 -4.64 44.18
N GLN A 112 5.75 -5.31 45.11
CA GLN A 112 4.47 -4.91 45.71
C GLN A 112 4.57 -3.56 46.43
N PRO A 113 3.48 -2.79 46.55
CA PRO A 113 3.31 -1.87 47.66
C PRO A 113 2.18 -2.30 48.60
N GLU A 114 2.45 -2.04 49.88
CA GLU A 114 1.64 -2.34 51.05
C GLU A 114 0.34 -1.53 51.12
N THR A 115 -0.59 -2.10 51.88
CA THR A 115 -1.91 -1.57 52.22
C THR A 115 -1.77 -0.48 53.29
N THR A 116 -2.39 0.69 53.09
CA THR A 116 -2.72 1.58 54.21
C THR A 116 -3.93 2.47 53.88
N THR A 117 -4.62 2.85 54.95
CA THR A 117 -6.05 3.09 55.09
C THR A 117 -6.57 4.48 54.70
N VAL A 118 -7.83 4.50 54.26
CA VAL A 118 -8.70 5.64 53.89
C VAL A 118 -9.03 6.56 55.08
N PRO A 119 -9.22 7.87 54.83
CA PRO A 119 -10.40 8.57 55.33
C PRO A 119 -11.18 9.31 54.22
N SER A 120 -12.50 9.37 54.40
CA SER A 120 -13.51 9.86 53.45
C SER A 120 -13.74 11.38 53.48
N THR A 121 -14.56 11.83 52.51
CA THR A 121 -15.19 13.16 52.28
C THR A 121 -14.28 14.18 51.58
N THR A 122 -14.64 14.85 50.48
CA THR A 122 -15.93 15.35 49.95
C THR A 122 -15.95 15.34 48.41
N THR A 123 -17.14 15.15 47.84
CA THR A 123 -17.47 15.17 46.40
C THR A 123 -17.21 16.52 45.72
N GLU A 124 -16.24 16.55 44.81
CA GLU A 124 -16.24 17.41 43.63
C GLU A 124 -16.09 16.50 42.40
N THR A 125 -17.09 16.50 41.52
CA THR A 125 -17.03 15.81 40.23
C THR A 125 -16.07 16.56 39.30
N VAL A 126 -14.77 16.30 39.45
CA VAL A 126 -13.80 16.55 38.40
C VAL A 126 -14.03 15.47 37.35
N GLN A 127 -14.70 15.83 36.26
CA GLN A 127 -14.61 15.05 35.03
C GLN A 127 -13.15 15.14 34.55
N THR A 128 -12.30 14.24 35.05
CA THR A 128 -11.04 13.92 34.38
C THR A 128 -11.41 13.24 33.07
N THR A 129 -11.58 14.04 32.01
CA THR A 129 -11.37 13.56 30.66
C THR A 129 -9.88 13.20 30.57
N VAL A 130 -9.55 11.96 30.92
CA VAL A 130 -8.32 11.36 30.42
C VAL A 130 -8.40 11.51 28.91
N PRO A 131 -7.48 12.24 28.24
CA PRO A 131 -7.48 12.32 26.79
C PRO A 131 -7.43 10.88 26.29
N MET A 132 -8.50 10.43 25.66
CA MET A 132 -8.46 9.19 24.91
C MET A 132 -7.39 9.45 23.85
N ASN A 133 -6.23 8.78 23.96
CA ASN A 133 -5.14 8.94 22.99
C ASN A 133 -5.76 8.86 21.60
N ASP A 134 -5.70 9.97 20.87
CA ASP A 134 -6.53 10.20 19.68
C ASP A 134 -6.01 9.40 18.49
N THR A 135 -6.21 8.09 18.55
CA THR A 135 -5.55 7.12 17.68
C THR A 135 -6.51 6.02 17.25
N VAL A 136 -6.36 5.56 16.03
CA VAL A 136 -7.04 4.40 15.47
C VAL A 136 -5.99 3.58 14.74
N ASP A 137 -5.86 2.29 15.03
CA ASP A 137 -4.95 1.42 14.28
C ASP A 137 -5.64 0.08 13.98
N TYR A 138 -6.05 -0.11 12.73
CA TYR A 138 -6.74 -1.33 12.30
C TYR A 138 -5.80 -2.56 12.29
N ARG A 139 -4.48 -2.38 12.30
CA ARG A 139 -3.52 -3.48 12.42
C ARG A 139 -3.68 -4.20 13.76
N THR A 140 -3.89 -3.43 14.83
CA THR A 140 -4.09 -3.97 16.19
C THR A 140 -5.41 -4.71 16.35
N LYS A 141 -6.38 -4.46 15.46
CA LYS A 141 -7.68 -5.13 15.43
C LYS A 141 -7.68 -6.43 14.60
N GLY A 142 -6.55 -6.76 13.95
CA GLY A 142 -6.43 -7.95 13.11
C GLY A 142 -7.20 -7.86 11.78
N VAL A 143 -7.56 -6.65 11.33
CA VAL A 143 -8.38 -6.47 10.12
C VAL A 143 -7.60 -5.94 8.92
N ILE A 144 -6.28 -5.93 8.99
CA ILE A 144 -5.40 -5.56 7.88
C ILE A 144 -4.62 -6.81 7.47
N SER A 145 -4.75 -7.21 6.21
CA SER A 145 -4.00 -8.34 5.63
C SER A 145 -2.48 -8.08 5.64
N ALA A 146 -1.70 -9.13 5.40
CA ALA A 146 -0.24 -9.00 5.30
C ALA A 146 0.19 -7.98 4.23
N VAL A 147 1.34 -7.34 4.43
CA VAL A 147 1.97 -6.50 3.40
C VAL A 147 2.47 -7.38 2.27
N LYS A 148 2.12 -7.01 1.03
CA LYS A 148 2.57 -7.68 -0.20
C LYS A 148 3.61 -6.82 -0.94
N ASN A 149 4.12 -7.32 -2.07
CA ASN A 149 5.16 -6.64 -2.86
C ASN A 149 4.81 -6.64 -4.36
N GLN A 150 4.58 -5.45 -4.93
CA GLN A 150 4.23 -5.28 -6.35
C GLN A 150 5.40 -5.48 -7.32
N GLY A 151 6.63 -5.68 -6.83
CA GLY A 151 7.77 -5.85 -7.74
C GLY A 151 7.95 -4.65 -8.68
N SER A 152 8.57 -4.86 -9.83
CA SER A 152 8.85 -3.81 -10.85
C SER A 152 7.66 -3.46 -11.74
N CYS A 153 6.44 -3.69 -11.26
CA CYS A 153 5.18 -3.43 -11.95
C CYS A 153 4.47 -2.26 -11.26
N SER A 154 3.99 -1.26 -12.00
CA SER A 154 3.27 -0.09 -11.45
C SER A 154 1.81 -0.42 -11.10
N SER A 155 1.60 -1.52 -10.38
CA SER A 155 0.29 -2.11 -10.06
C SER A 155 -0.25 -1.74 -8.66
N CYS A 156 0.27 -0.69 -8.04
CA CYS A 156 -0.18 -0.21 -6.73
C CYS A 156 -1.71 -0.03 -6.62
N TYR A 157 -2.38 0.32 -7.73
CA TYR A 157 -3.84 0.41 -7.81
C TYR A 157 -4.53 -0.92 -7.48
N ALA A 158 -4.01 -2.04 -8.00
CA ALA A 158 -4.55 -3.38 -7.76
C ALA A 158 -4.36 -3.76 -6.29
N PHE A 159 -3.15 -3.53 -5.75
CA PHE A 159 -2.85 -3.79 -4.33
C PHE A 159 -3.68 -2.94 -3.35
N ALA A 160 -3.97 -1.69 -3.70
CA ALA A 160 -4.82 -0.83 -2.89
C ALA A 160 -6.27 -1.35 -2.89
N VAL A 161 -6.79 -1.77 -4.04
CA VAL A 161 -8.14 -2.36 -4.17
C VAL A 161 -8.24 -3.68 -3.42
N THR A 162 -7.34 -4.64 -3.67
CA THR A 162 -7.36 -5.94 -2.97
C THR A 162 -7.18 -5.76 -1.47
N GLY A 163 -6.25 -4.91 -1.04
CA GLY A 163 -6.01 -4.63 0.37
C GLY A 163 -7.23 -4.03 1.09
N MET A 164 -7.98 -3.14 0.43
CA MET A 164 -9.25 -2.62 0.95
C MET A 164 -10.31 -3.72 1.09
N LEU A 165 -10.51 -4.53 0.05
CA LEU A 165 -11.51 -5.61 0.05
C LEU A 165 -11.20 -6.68 1.10
N GLU A 166 -9.93 -7.07 1.22
CA GLU A 166 -9.44 -7.98 2.25
C GLU A 166 -9.70 -7.41 3.66
N ALA A 167 -9.46 -6.11 3.86
CA ALA A 167 -9.72 -5.47 5.15
C ALA A 167 -11.21 -5.44 5.51
N LEU A 168 -12.08 -5.12 4.54
CA LEU A 168 -13.54 -5.17 4.75
C LEU A 168 -14.02 -6.60 5.03
N ASN A 169 -13.46 -7.61 4.35
CA ASN A 169 -13.75 -9.01 4.63
C ASN A 169 -13.34 -9.41 6.06
N LEU A 170 -12.18 -8.97 6.53
CA LEU A 170 -11.71 -9.26 7.89
C LEU A 170 -12.54 -8.53 8.96
N GLN A 171 -13.21 -7.44 8.61
CA GLN A 171 -14.17 -6.73 9.48
C GLN A 171 -15.58 -7.37 9.50
N ALA A 172 -15.89 -8.26 8.56
CA ALA A 172 -17.21 -8.88 8.48
C ALA A 172 -17.49 -9.79 9.69
N ALA A 173 -18.77 -9.99 10.01
CA ALA A 173 -19.20 -10.86 11.10
C ALA A 173 -18.71 -12.32 10.95
N THR A 174 -18.46 -12.75 9.71
CA THR A 174 -17.89 -14.06 9.39
C THR A 174 -16.77 -13.86 8.38
N PRO A 175 -15.55 -13.52 8.83
CA PRO A 175 -14.44 -13.24 7.94
C PRO A 175 -13.99 -14.53 7.26
N ARG A 176 -13.64 -14.44 5.98
CA ARG A 176 -12.96 -15.53 5.26
C ARG A 176 -11.45 -15.36 5.36
N ASN A 177 -10.71 -16.46 5.38
CA ASN A 177 -9.26 -16.39 5.22
C ASN A 177 -8.94 -16.16 3.74
N LEU A 178 -8.75 -14.90 3.36
CA LEU A 178 -8.70 -14.47 1.96
C LEU A 178 -7.49 -13.59 1.70
N SER A 179 -6.71 -13.98 0.69
CA SER A 179 -5.75 -13.13 0.00
C SER A 179 -6.21 -13.07 -1.44
N LEU A 180 -6.57 -11.90 -1.94
CA LEU A 180 -7.12 -11.67 -3.29
C LEU A 180 -6.00 -11.55 -4.33
N SER A 181 -6.31 -11.93 -5.57
CA SER A 181 -5.38 -11.87 -6.70
C SER A 181 -5.26 -10.45 -7.25
N GLU A 182 -4.12 -9.81 -7.01
CA GLU A 182 -3.78 -8.57 -7.71
C GLU A 182 -3.59 -8.81 -9.21
N GLN A 183 -3.06 -9.98 -9.60
CA GLN A 183 -2.78 -10.30 -10.99
C GLN A 183 -4.04 -10.33 -11.84
N GLN A 184 -5.16 -10.81 -11.30
CA GLN A 184 -6.42 -10.77 -12.04
C GLN A 184 -6.78 -9.32 -12.40
N LEU A 185 -6.62 -8.36 -11.49
CA LEU A 185 -6.85 -6.95 -11.79
C LEU A 185 -5.83 -6.40 -12.79
N VAL A 186 -4.55 -6.76 -12.65
CA VAL A 186 -3.50 -6.39 -13.60
C VAL A 186 -3.81 -6.90 -15.01
N SER A 187 -4.31 -8.13 -15.14
CA SER A 187 -4.51 -8.79 -16.43
C SER A 187 -5.90 -8.54 -17.06
N CYS A 188 -6.91 -8.19 -16.27
CA CYS A 188 -8.32 -8.17 -16.72
C CYS A 188 -9.04 -6.84 -16.57
N ASP A 189 -8.56 -5.89 -15.77
CA ASP A 189 -9.15 -4.55 -15.72
C ASP A 189 -8.76 -3.77 -16.98
N SER A 190 -9.63 -3.80 -17.99
CA SER A 190 -9.39 -3.16 -19.28
C SER A 190 -9.36 -1.62 -19.23
N GLY A 191 -9.75 -1.00 -18.11
CA GLY A 191 -9.60 0.44 -17.91
C GLY A 191 -8.31 0.83 -17.18
N SER A 192 -7.42 -0.14 -16.97
CA SER A 192 -6.06 0.03 -16.46
C SER A 192 -5.03 -0.48 -17.47
N ASP A 193 -3.82 0.02 -17.39
CA ASP A 193 -2.72 -0.25 -18.33
C ASP A 193 -1.74 -1.30 -17.75
N GLN A 194 -2.25 -2.27 -17.02
CA GLN A 194 -1.49 -3.37 -16.42
C GLN A 194 -0.30 -2.82 -15.58
N CYS A 195 0.95 -3.25 -15.87
CA CYS A 195 2.14 -2.75 -15.18
C CYS A 195 2.58 -1.33 -15.58
N ALA A 196 1.91 -0.66 -16.52
CA ALA A 196 2.18 0.74 -16.84
C ALA A 196 1.37 1.72 -15.97
N GLY A 197 0.44 1.23 -15.14
CA GLY A 197 -0.39 2.05 -14.25
C GLY A 197 -1.87 1.69 -14.34
N GLY A 198 -2.69 2.17 -13.41
CA GLY A 198 -4.10 1.81 -13.38
C GLY A 198 -4.94 2.62 -12.41
N ARG A 199 -6.26 2.46 -12.50
CA ARG A 199 -7.29 3.31 -11.88
C ARG A 199 -8.00 2.49 -10.81
N VAL A 200 -7.94 2.94 -9.56
CA VAL A 200 -8.71 2.31 -8.46
C VAL A 200 -10.20 2.24 -8.81
N ALA A 201 -10.79 3.31 -9.38
CA ALA A 201 -12.18 3.32 -9.78
C ALA A 201 -12.51 2.29 -10.88
N SER A 202 -11.63 2.12 -11.88
CA SER A 202 -11.79 1.10 -12.91
C SER A 202 -11.75 -0.31 -12.33
N SER A 203 -10.73 -0.58 -11.52
CA SER A 203 -10.58 -1.85 -10.83
C SER A 203 -11.77 -2.17 -9.92
N LEU A 204 -12.32 -1.17 -9.22
CA LEU A 204 -13.52 -1.36 -8.41
C LEU A 204 -14.77 -1.64 -9.25
N ARG A 205 -14.95 -1.00 -10.42
CA ARG A 205 -16.03 -1.38 -11.36
C ARG A 205 -15.85 -2.81 -11.84
N TYR A 206 -14.63 -3.22 -12.16
CA TYR A 206 -14.32 -4.60 -12.54
C TYR A 206 -14.68 -5.58 -11.42
N VAL A 207 -14.29 -5.29 -10.16
CA VAL A 207 -14.59 -6.14 -9.00
C VAL A 207 -16.10 -6.25 -8.76
N ILE A 208 -16.87 -5.16 -8.92
CA ILE A 208 -18.33 -5.22 -8.78
C ILE A 208 -18.94 -6.13 -9.85
N ALA A 209 -18.52 -5.96 -11.10
CA ALA A 209 -19.08 -6.72 -12.23
C ALA A 209 -18.68 -8.20 -12.17
N ASN A 210 -17.39 -8.48 -12.02
CA ASN A 210 -16.80 -9.80 -12.24
C ASN A 210 -16.40 -10.49 -10.93
N GLY A 211 -16.00 -9.71 -9.93
CA GLY A 211 -15.34 -10.21 -8.72
C GLY A 211 -13.87 -10.54 -8.95
N VAL A 212 -13.17 -10.84 -7.86
CA VAL A 212 -11.75 -11.24 -7.86
C VAL A 212 -11.58 -12.55 -7.09
N VAL A 213 -10.80 -13.46 -7.64
CA VAL A 213 -10.45 -14.74 -7.02
C VAL A 213 -9.27 -14.60 -6.06
N SER A 214 -8.94 -15.67 -5.37
CA SER A 214 -7.79 -15.69 -4.46
C SER A 214 -6.44 -15.59 -5.19
N GLU A 215 -5.44 -15.06 -4.51
CA GLU A 215 -4.03 -15.06 -4.90
C GLU A 215 -3.52 -16.48 -5.17
N THR A 216 -4.01 -17.48 -4.44
CA THR A 216 -3.64 -18.88 -4.71
C THR A 216 -4.25 -19.44 -6.00
N THR A 217 -5.34 -18.85 -6.50
CA THR A 217 -5.99 -19.25 -7.75
C THR A 217 -5.30 -18.61 -8.95
N ILE A 218 -5.07 -17.29 -8.92
CA ILE A 218 -4.30 -16.57 -9.94
C ILE A 218 -3.14 -15.84 -9.22
N PRO A 219 -1.95 -16.45 -9.16
CA PRO A 219 -0.80 -15.86 -8.47
C PRO A 219 -0.27 -14.60 -9.11
N TYR A 220 0.28 -13.70 -8.29
CA TYR A 220 0.96 -12.50 -8.72
C TYR A 220 2.28 -12.78 -9.43
N THR A 221 2.35 -12.40 -10.70
CA THR A 221 3.59 -12.47 -11.49
C THR A 221 4.29 -11.12 -11.55
N GLY A 222 3.56 -10.01 -11.39
CA GLY A 222 4.12 -8.67 -11.54
C GLY A 222 4.53 -8.38 -12.98
N GLU A 223 3.85 -9.00 -13.93
CA GLU A 223 4.10 -8.86 -15.36
C GLU A 223 2.80 -8.57 -16.10
N ASN A 224 2.96 -7.95 -17.27
CA ASN A 224 1.87 -7.80 -18.21
C ASN A 224 1.39 -9.17 -18.69
N SER A 225 0.10 -9.26 -18.96
CA SER A 225 -0.53 -10.45 -19.54
C SER A 225 -1.02 -10.15 -20.95
N SER A 226 -0.80 -11.08 -21.86
CA SER A 226 -1.31 -11.00 -23.24
C SER A 226 -2.83 -11.18 -23.31
N THR A 227 -3.40 -11.94 -22.37
CA THR A 227 -4.84 -12.20 -22.28
C THR A 227 -5.30 -12.13 -20.83
N CYS A 228 -6.59 -11.82 -20.62
CA CYS A 228 -7.22 -11.88 -19.32
C CYS A 228 -7.51 -13.36 -18.96
N PRO A 229 -7.00 -13.89 -17.84
CA PRO A 229 -7.20 -15.28 -17.45
C PRO A 229 -8.66 -15.71 -17.29
N THR A 230 -9.56 -14.78 -16.98
CA THR A 230 -10.99 -15.07 -16.76
C THR A 230 -11.79 -15.21 -18.06
N THR A 231 -11.27 -14.70 -19.18
CA THR A 231 -11.92 -14.76 -20.49
C THR A 231 -11.23 -15.71 -21.46
N ASP A 232 -10.00 -16.13 -21.15
CA ASP A 232 -9.24 -17.12 -21.89
C ASP A 232 -9.58 -18.53 -21.38
N SER A 233 -10.14 -19.39 -22.24
CA SER A 233 -10.61 -20.71 -21.82
C SER A 233 -9.50 -21.64 -21.34
N SER A 234 -8.30 -21.55 -21.93
CA SER A 234 -7.16 -22.38 -21.54
C SER A 234 -6.62 -21.96 -20.17
N LEU A 235 -6.54 -20.66 -19.92
CA LEU A 235 -6.14 -20.14 -18.61
C LEU A 235 -7.22 -20.39 -17.55
N ALA A 236 -8.49 -20.25 -17.91
CA ALA A 236 -9.60 -20.52 -17.01
C ALA A 236 -9.62 -21.99 -16.53
N GLU A 237 -9.31 -22.94 -17.41
CA GLU A 237 -9.11 -24.35 -17.05
C GLU A 237 -7.86 -24.53 -16.18
N THR A 238 -6.73 -23.93 -16.57
CA THR A 238 -5.45 -24.01 -15.84
C THR A 238 -5.58 -23.53 -14.39
N TYR A 239 -6.27 -22.41 -14.18
CA TYR A 239 -6.52 -21.84 -12.85
C TYR A 239 -7.79 -22.39 -12.18
N ASN A 240 -8.47 -23.36 -12.79
CA ASN A 240 -9.70 -23.98 -12.29
C ASN A 240 -10.78 -22.95 -11.90
N LEU A 241 -10.96 -21.92 -12.74
CA LEU A 241 -11.83 -20.78 -12.47
C LEU A 241 -13.32 -21.14 -12.40
N ASN A 242 -13.72 -22.25 -13.01
CA ASN A 242 -15.10 -22.74 -12.97
C ASN A 242 -15.55 -23.16 -11.54
N SER A 243 -14.60 -23.45 -10.65
CA SER A 243 -14.88 -23.76 -9.24
C SER A 243 -14.30 -22.73 -8.26
N ALA A 244 -13.71 -21.66 -8.78
CA ALA A 244 -13.14 -20.61 -7.96
C ALA A 244 -14.24 -19.74 -7.34
N GLU A 245 -13.99 -19.31 -6.10
CA GLU A 245 -14.84 -18.35 -5.42
C GLU A 245 -14.44 -16.92 -5.84
N TYR A 246 -15.41 -16.14 -6.30
CA TYR A 246 -15.21 -14.74 -6.68
C TYR A 246 -15.70 -13.83 -5.57
N PHE A 247 -14.80 -13.02 -5.04
CA PHE A 247 -15.10 -11.98 -4.06
C PHE A 247 -15.56 -10.71 -4.79
N LYS A 248 -16.76 -10.22 -4.47
CA LYS A 248 -17.35 -9.02 -5.07
C LYS A 248 -17.49 -7.90 -4.06
N ALA A 249 -17.37 -6.68 -4.54
CA ALA A 249 -17.84 -5.49 -3.86
C ALA A 249 -19.27 -5.16 -4.33
N THR A 250 -20.03 -4.44 -3.51
CA THR A 250 -21.36 -3.95 -3.88
C THR A 250 -21.29 -2.55 -4.51
N SER A 251 -20.54 -1.64 -3.90
CA SER A 251 -20.41 -0.26 -4.39
C SER A 251 -19.12 0.39 -3.91
N TRP A 252 -18.79 1.54 -4.48
CA TRP A 252 -17.68 2.37 -4.03
C TRP A 252 -18.05 3.85 -4.21
N THR A 253 -17.38 4.73 -3.48
CA THR A 253 -17.55 6.19 -3.63
C THR A 253 -16.29 6.94 -3.23
N TYR A 254 -16.19 8.19 -3.69
CA TYR A 254 -15.22 9.14 -3.16
C TYR A 254 -15.76 9.79 -1.88
N LEU A 255 -14.93 9.90 -0.86
CA LEU A 255 -15.22 10.80 0.25
C LEU A 255 -15.04 12.26 -0.21
N GLU A 256 -15.46 13.20 0.63
CA GLU A 256 -15.05 14.59 0.47
C GLU A 256 -13.51 14.68 0.49
N ALA A 257 -12.95 15.55 -0.37
CA ALA A 257 -11.51 15.71 -0.53
C ALA A 257 -10.89 16.49 0.64
N SER A 258 -10.91 15.90 1.84
CA SER A 258 -10.38 16.47 3.07
C SER A 258 -9.86 15.40 4.02
N GLU A 259 -8.83 15.75 4.79
CA GLU A 259 -8.32 14.88 5.85
C GLU A 259 -9.38 14.60 6.92
N THR A 260 -10.25 15.57 7.20
CA THR A 260 -11.39 15.40 8.13
C THR A 260 -12.35 14.31 7.69
N ALA A 261 -12.65 14.21 6.39
CA ALA A 261 -13.52 13.16 5.86
C ALA A 261 -12.86 11.78 5.95
N ILE A 262 -11.57 11.69 5.63
CA ILE A 262 -10.78 10.45 5.83
C ILE A 262 -10.82 10.06 7.30
N GLU A 263 -10.53 10.98 8.22
CA GLU A 263 -10.51 10.71 9.65
C GLU A 263 -11.85 10.20 10.17
N THR A 264 -12.94 10.89 9.79
CA THR A 264 -14.31 10.52 10.18
C THR A 264 -14.65 9.11 9.72
N HIS A 265 -14.27 8.76 8.48
CA HIS A 265 -14.48 7.42 7.95
C HIS A 265 -13.60 6.36 8.65
N VAL A 266 -12.31 6.66 8.86
CA VAL A 266 -11.37 5.75 9.55
C VAL A 266 -11.81 5.48 10.99
N ARG A 267 -12.34 6.47 11.71
CA ARG A 267 -12.86 6.29 13.07
C ARG A 267 -14.07 5.36 13.15
N SER A 268 -14.97 5.47 12.17
CA SER A 268 -16.30 4.88 12.25
C SER A 268 -16.44 3.58 11.47
N THR A 269 -15.69 3.41 10.38
CA THR A 269 -15.99 2.42 9.35
C THR A 269 -14.81 1.54 8.97
N GLY A 270 -13.67 2.13 8.58
CA GLY A 270 -12.59 1.30 8.07
C GLY A 270 -11.46 2.04 7.36
N PRO A 271 -10.53 1.29 6.75
CA PRO A 271 -9.47 1.84 5.91
C PRO A 271 -9.99 2.70 4.76
N VAL A 272 -9.12 3.54 4.19
CA VAL A 272 -9.42 4.41 3.04
C VAL A 272 -8.32 4.28 2.00
N ILE A 273 -8.68 4.03 0.75
CA ILE A 273 -7.70 4.07 -0.35
C ILE A 273 -7.39 5.53 -0.64
N ILE A 274 -6.11 5.85 -0.73
CA ILE A 274 -5.62 7.19 -1.06
C ILE A 274 -4.77 7.17 -2.32
N TRP A 275 -4.75 8.30 -2.99
CA TRP A 275 -3.84 8.60 -4.09
C TRP A 275 -2.92 9.72 -3.64
N LEU A 276 -1.63 9.56 -3.88
CA LEU A 276 -0.62 10.54 -3.46
C LEU A 276 0.52 10.61 -4.47
N GLU A 277 1.22 11.73 -4.50
CA GLU A 277 2.56 11.77 -5.07
C GLU A 277 3.51 11.07 -4.12
N LEU A 278 4.29 10.11 -4.63
CA LEU A 278 5.29 9.43 -3.83
C LEU A 278 6.69 9.93 -4.25
N PRO A 279 7.32 10.83 -3.48
CA PRO A 279 8.67 11.33 -3.79
C PRO A 279 9.68 10.19 -3.80
N LEU A 280 10.66 10.23 -4.70
CA LEU A 280 11.66 9.15 -4.80
C LEU A 280 12.48 8.99 -3.51
N GLU A 281 12.59 10.04 -2.70
CA GLU A 281 13.18 10.02 -1.36
C GLU A 281 12.51 8.98 -0.44
N LEU A 282 11.19 8.76 -0.60
CA LEU A 282 10.45 7.77 0.17
C LEU A 282 10.90 6.33 -0.14
N MET A 283 11.58 6.09 -1.27
CA MET A 283 12.19 4.77 -1.55
C MET A 283 13.23 4.37 -0.50
N TYR A 284 13.83 5.35 0.20
CA TYR A 284 14.80 5.12 1.26
C TYR A 284 14.19 5.20 2.67
N TYR A 285 12.88 5.42 2.78
CA TYR A 285 12.21 5.58 4.07
C TYR A 285 12.30 4.30 4.91
N THR A 286 12.54 4.47 6.21
CA THR A 286 12.66 3.38 7.20
C THR A 286 11.85 3.61 8.48
N GLY A 287 11.23 4.78 8.66
CA GLY A 287 10.37 5.06 9.81
C GLY A 287 10.23 6.55 10.12
N GLY A 288 9.47 6.88 11.17
CA GLY A 288 9.18 8.25 11.57
C GLY A 288 8.08 8.92 10.74
N VAL A 289 7.70 10.15 11.09
CA VAL A 289 6.61 10.88 10.44
C VAL A 289 7.15 11.65 9.25
N PHE A 290 6.69 11.28 8.05
CA PHE A 290 7.07 11.92 6.81
C PHE A 290 6.27 13.20 6.59
N GLU A 291 7.02 14.29 6.56
CA GLU A 291 6.59 15.62 6.15
C GLU A 291 7.71 16.15 5.25
N PHE A 292 7.41 16.35 3.96
CA PHE A 292 8.41 16.79 2.99
C PHE A 292 7.99 18.13 2.37
N PRO A 293 8.84 19.18 2.42
CA PRO A 293 8.46 20.53 1.98
C PRO A 293 8.03 20.60 0.51
N ASN A 294 8.58 19.72 -0.33
CA ASN A 294 8.34 19.74 -1.77
C ASN A 294 7.14 18.86 -2.19
N CYS A 295 6.45 18.23 -1.24
CA CYS A 295 5.28 17.40 -1.50
C CYS A 295 4.02 18.09 -0.96
N THR A 296 3.64 19.18 -1.62
CA THR A 296 2.55 20.07 -1.19
C THR A 296 1.18 19.59 -1.69
N ALA A 297 0.10 20.14 -1.11
CA ALA A 297 -1.23 20.06 -1.72
C ALA A 297 -1.13 20.64 -3.15
N ASN A 298 -1.58 19.88 -4.16
CA ASN A 298 -1.48 20.10 -5.62
C ASN A 298 -0.41 19.27 -6.36
N ALA A 299 0.28 18.39 -5.64
CA ALA A 299 1.10 17.32 -6.20
C ALA A 299 0.30 16.40 -7.15
N ILE A 300 0.91 15.96 -8.26
CA ILE A 300 0.30 15.00 -9.20
C ILE A 300 0.69 13.59 -8.75
N GLY A 301 -0.29 12.83 -8.28
CA GLY A 301 -0.07 11.54 -7.66
C GLY A 301 0.42 10.45 -8.61
N THR A 302 1.32 9.63 -8.09
CA THR A 302 2.00 8.55 -8.80
C THR A 302 1.80 7.20 -8.11
N HIS A 303 1.08 7.17 -6.99
CA HIS A 303 0.96 5.97 -6.17
C HIS A 303 -0.41 5.88 -5.49
N PHE A 304 -0.90 4.65 -5.34
CA PHE A 304 -2.05 4.34 -4.50
C PHE A 304 -1.59 3.56 -3.28
N ALA A 305 -2.19 3.86 -2.13
CA ALA A 305 -1.91 3.19 -0.87
C ALA A 305 -3.18 3.14 -0.01
N LEU A 306 -3.09 2.50 1.16
CA LEU A 306 -4.23 2.32 2.05
C LEU A 306 -3.96 2.97 3.40
N VAL A 307 -4.74 3.99 3.78
CA VAL A 307 -4.76 4.51 5.15
C VAL A 307 -5.46 3.47 6.02
N VAL A 308 -4.77 2.96 7.03
CA VAL A 308 -5.25 1.91 7.94
C VAL A 308 -5.39 2.39 9.38
N GLY A 309 -5.27 3.70 9.60
CA GLY A 309 -5.30 4.27 10.93
C GLY A 309 -4.61 5.62 11.01
N PHE A 310 -4.51 6.14 12.21
CA PHE A 310 -3.78 7.34 12.55
C PHE A 310 -3.37 7.37 14.03
N THR A 311 -2.34 8.16 14.33
CA THR A 311 -2.05 8.72 15.66
C THR A 311 -2.39 10.20 15.69
N GLU A 312 -2.16 10.90 16.81
CA GLU A 312 -2.30 12.35 16.89
C GLU A 312 -1.48 13.07 15.80
N GLU A 313 -0.27 12.60 15.50
CA GLU A 313 0.66 13.25 14.60
C GLU A 313 0.63 12.73 13.15
N ALA A 314 0.18 11.48 12.92
CA ALA A 314 0.40 10.83 11.63
C ALA A 314 -0.71 9.90 11.16
N TRP A 315 -0.90 9.83 9.84
CA TRP A 315 -1.61 8.76 9.16
C TRP A 315 -0.76 7.50 9.14
N ILE A 316 -1.36 6.35 9.38
CA ILE A 316 -0.72 5.03 9.25
C ILE A 316 -1.10 4.49 7.88
N VAL A 317 -0.13 4.33 6.99
CA VAL A 317 -0.38 3.96 5.59
C VAL A 317 0.30 2.64 5.25
N LYS A 318 -0.49 1.67 4.78
CA LYS A 318 -0.02 0.39 4.25
C LYS A 318 0.47 0.59 2.81
N ASN A 319 1.68 0.15 2.53
CA ASN A 319 2.26 0.17 1.19
C ASN A 319 2.33 -1.24 0.57
N SER A 320 2.75 -1.32 -0.70
CA SER A 320 2.89 -2.51 -1.53
C SER A 320 4.34 -2.77 -1.95
N PHE A 321 5.32 -2.30 -1.18
CA PHE A 321 6.77 -2.46 -1.47
C PHE A 321 7.43 -3.60 -0.66
N GLY A 322 6.63 -4.46 -0.03
CA GLY A 322 7.11 -5.54 0.83
C GLY A 322 7.51 -5.07 2.23
N THR A 323 7.66 -6.04 3.14
CA THR A 323 7.95 -5.80 4.56
C THR A 323 9.37 -5.32 4.83
N ALA A 324 10.29 -5.50 3.89
CA ALA A 324 11.67 -5.03 3.99
C ALA A 324 11.82 -3.52 3.72
N TRP A 325 10.76 -2.84 3.29
CA TRP A 325 10.73 -1.39 3.09
C TRP A 325 9.92 -0.70 4.19
N GLY A 326 10.31 0.53 4.55
CA GLY A 326 9.61 1.33 5.55
C GLY A 326 9.61 0.70 6.93
N ASP A 327 8.57 1.00 7.71
CA ASP A 327 8.33 0.36 9.00
C ASP A 327 7.48 -0.91 8.76
N MET A 328 8.16 -2.02 8.45
CA MET A 328 7.52 -3.31 8.15
C MET A 328 6.49 -3.23 7.02
N GLY A 329 6.74 -2.41 5.99
CA GLY A 329 5.85 -2.17 4.86
C GLY A 329 4.87 -1.02 5.03
N TYR A 330 4.93 -0.31 6.16
CA TYR A 330 4.12 0.86 6.43
C TYR A 330 4.98 2.13 6.38
N PHE A 331 4.30 3.25 6.16
CA PHE A 331 4.86 4.58 6.30
C PHE A 331 3.87 5.50 6.98
N TYR A 332 4.41 6.54 7.61
CA TYR A 332 3.61 7.47 8.39
C TYR A 332 3.66 8.85 7.76
N LEU A 333 2.51 9.43 7.42
CA LEU A 333 2.41 10.77 6.84
C LEU A 333 1.93 11.77 7.89
N LYS A 334 2.49 12.97 7.93
CA LYS A 334 2.03 14.03 8.83
C LYS A 334 0.53 14.33 8.64
N ARG A 335 -0.23 14.33 9.75
CA ARG A 335 -1.63 14.79 9.77
C ARG A 335 -1.73 16.30 9.82
N GLY A 336 -2.83 16.82 9.28
CA GLY A 336 -3.14 18.24 9.22
C GLY A 336 -2.48 18.99 8.07
N ALA A 337 -1.72 18.28 7.22
CA ALA A 337 -0.86 18.90 6.21
C ALA A 337 -1.24 18.50 4.76
N ASN A 338 -2.16 17.54 4.57
CA ASN A 338 -2.48 16.97 3.26
C ASN A 338 -1.21 16.61 2.46
N VAL A 339 -0.27 15.95 3.14
CA VAL A 339 1.05 15.62 2.59
C VAL A 339 0.86 14.90 1.26
N CYS A 340 1.53 15.38 0.22
CA CYS A 340 1.50 14.78 -1.11
C CYS A 340 0.11 14.63 -1.74
N SER A 341 -0.83 15.54 -1.43
CA SER A 341 -2.22 15.48 -1.90
C SER A 341 -2.97 14.21 -1.47
N MET A 342 -2.56 13.56 -0.37
CA MET A 342 -3.14 12.29 0.06
C MET A 342 -4.66 12.33 0.30
N ALA A 343 -5.20 13.51 0.60
CA ALA A 343 -6.63 13.73 0.83
C ALA A 343 -7.41 14.19 -0.41
N SER A 344 -6.79 14.25 -1.59
CA SER A 344 -7.45 14.74 -2.80
C SER A 344 -8.44 13.75 -3.42
N TYR A 345 -8.16 12.45 -3.35
CA TYR A 345 -9.02 11.39 -3.92
C TYR A 345 -9.21 10.19 -2.98
N PRO A 346 -9.76 10.41 -1.77
CA PRO A 346 -10.06 9.32 -0.85
C PRO A 346 -11.20 8.45 -1.38
N VAL A 347 -10.96 7.14 -1.50
CA VAL A 347 -11.93 6.15 -2.00
C VAL A 347 -12.26 5.14 -0.92
N VAL A 348 -13.56 4.84 -0.80
CA VAL A 348 -14.10 3.82 0.12
C VAL A 348 -14.99 2.84 -0.65
N VAL A 349 -15.13 1.64 -0.10
CA VAL A 349 -15.83 0.51 -0.72
C VAL A 349 -16.85 -0.06 0.26
N THR A 350 -17.96 -0.55 -0.27
CA THR A 350 -18.99 -1.29 0.48
C THR A 350 -19.09 -2.71 -0.07
N LEU A 351 -19.14 -3.70 0.82
CA LEU A 351 -19.34 -5.11 0.47
C LEU A 351 -20.82 -5.48 0.37
#